data_AF-A0A1F7WKC6-F1
#
_entry.id   AF-A0A1F7WKC6-F1
#
_cell.length_a   1.000
_cell.length_b   1.000
_cell.length_c   1.000
_cell.angle_alpha   90.00
_cell.angle_beta   90.00
_cell.angle_gamma   90.00
#
_symmetry.space_group_name_H-M   'P 1'
#
loop_
_entity.id
_entity.type
_entity.pdbx_description
1 polymer ?
#
loop_
_entity_poly.entity_id
_entity_poly.type
_entity_poly.pdbx_seq_one_letter_code
_entity_poly.pdbx_strand_id
1 'polypeptide(L)'
;MLALKLSFVLFYFLCYKTGKSVLARYGSALDDRSLARKINLALISIFLIFVALAAFIRLVFDIELLLPQIIRIHATHFKWFGVELMFSGMAGFAAGLYSSEPAALRRRLYITVAVLFALFAYFENFYTRPIYALCKDQLKDGFIVQTFQSTCGPSSLANLFILNGKKISESEAARAARTRYTGTTGDELALAAAALDKEFYAHYFKLKFDDIEKLGLPCVLSFGEEHFVTYIGKQKHLCEYVDPSIGICLSKRDELIKQWDGKALFIYRKDFSFELKKGETDPRVIEIKKSLAKIDGNKVLPEGSAAGNAAYDGLYGDTLEARLASFITENKAEGKGASNINPFVNLLIFSKAGKTVNSAQ
;
A
#
# COMPACT_ATOMS: atom_id res chain seq x y z
N MET A 1 14.21 -6.78 -12.69
CA MET A 1 13.40 -7.79 -13.43
C MET A 1 14.25 -8.92 -14.03
N LEU A 2 15.28 -8.64 -14.85
CA LEU A 2 16.10 -9.70 -15.46
C LEU A 2 16.80 -10.61 -14.43
N ALA A 3 17.39 -10.03 -13.38
CA ALA A 3 18.05 -10.79 -12.30
C ALA A 3 17.09 -11.73 -11.56
N LEU A 4 15.85 -11.30 -11.29
CA LEU A 4 14.82 -12.18 -10.70
C LEU A 4 14.43 -13.30 -11.67
N LYS A 5 14.35 -13.02 -12.98
CA LYS A 5 14.08 -14.08 -13.96
C LYS A 5 15.19 -15.12 -14.02
N LEU A 6 16.46 -14.69 -13.90
CA LEU A 6 17.61 -15.59 -13.86
C LEU A 6 17.64 -16.46 -12.60
N SER A 7 17.22 -15.93 -11.43
CA SER A 7 17.17 -16.72 -10.21
C SER A 7 16.18 -17.89 -10.31
N PHE A 8 15.05 -17.72 -11.01
CA PHE A 8 14.12 -18.83 -11.28
C PHE A 8 14.77 -19.95 -12.09
N VAL A 9 15.51 -19.60 -13.14
CA VAL A 9 16.20 -20.57 -14.00
C VAL A 9 17.29 -21.31 -13.21
N LEU A 10 18.09 -20.58 -12.43
CA LEU A 10 19.12 -21.18 -11.59
C LEU A 10 18.52 -22.12 -10.53
N PHE A 11 17.44 -21.71 -9.88
CA PHE A 11 16.76 -22.51 -8.87
C PHE A 11 16.12 -23.77 -9.48
N TYR A 12 15.49 -23.64 -10.65
CA TYR A 12 15.01 -24.78 -11.44
C TYR A 12 16.14 -25.79 -11.70
N PHE A 13 17.29 -25.33 -12.21
CA PHE A 13 18.41 -26.22 -12.53
C PHE A 13 19.04 -26.87 -11.29
N LEU A 14 19.10 -26.14 -10.17
CA LEU A 14 19.55 -26.68 -8.90
C LEU A 14 18.62 -27.83 -8.45
N CYS A 15 17.32 -27.59 -8.43
CA CYS A 15 16.31 -28.59 -8.07
C CYS A 15 16.29 -29.76 -9.06
N TYR A 16 16.51 -29.51 -10.35
CA TYR A 16 16.66 -30.55 -11.38
C TYR A 16 17.84 -31.48 -11.09
N LYS A 17 19.02 -30.93 -10.78
CA LYS A 17 20.19 -31.72 -10.39
C LYS A 17 19.93 -32.52 -9.12
N THR A 18 19.25 -31.94 -8.14
CA THR A 18 18.84 -32.64 -6.92
C THR A 18 17.89 -33.80 -7.23
N GLY A 19 16.86 -33.59 -8.05
CA GLY A 19 15.93 -34.64 -8.47
C GLY A 19 16.63 -35.80 -9.17
N LYS A 20 17.54 -35.48 -10.11
CA LYS A 20 18.38 -36.49 -10.78
C LYS A 20 19.27 -37.26 -9.79
N SER A 21 19.81 -36.58 -8.79
CA SER A 21 20.67 -37.21 -7.77
C SER A 21 19.89 -38.13 -6.83
N VAL A 22 18.67 -37.73 -6.45
CA VAL A 22 17.74 -38.59 -5.69
C VAL A 22 17.39 -39.83 -6.50
N LEU A 23 17.08 -39.67 -7.80
CA LEU A 23 16.80 -40.78 -8.69
C LEU A 23 17.98 -41.73 -8.85
N ALA A 24 19.20 -41.21 -8.98
CA ALA A 24 20.40 -42.04 -9.06
C ALA A 24 20.65 -42.87 -7.78
N ARG A 25 20.32 -42.32 -6.61
CA ARG A 25 20.50 -43.00 -5.32
C ARG A 25 19.40 -44.00 -4.98
N TYR A 26 18.16 -43.70 -5.34
CA TYR A 26 16.98 -44.45 -4.90
C TYR A 26 16.16 -45.07 -6.05
N GLY A 27 16.65 -44.98 -7.29
CA GLY A 27 15.94 -45.42 -8.50
C GLY A 27 15.51 -46.87 -8.48
N SER A 28 16.37 -47.78 -8.02
CA SER A 28 16.04 -49.21 -7.87
C SER A 28 14.96 -49.48 -6.82
N ALA A 29 14.88 -48.63 -5.80
CA ALA A 29 13.88 -48.71 -4.74
C ALA A 29 12.51 -48.21 -5.23
N LEU A 30 12.48 -47.33 -6.23
CA LEU A 30 11.25 -46.81 -6.84
C LEU A 30 10.51 -47.83 -7.73
N ASP A 31 11.15 -48.95 -8.10
CA ASP A 31 10.50 -50.03 -8.85
C ASP A 31 9.68 -50.97 -7.94
N ASP A 32 9.92 -50.96 -6.63
CA ASP A 32 9.01 -51.60 -5.66
C ASP A 32 7.71 -50.79 -5.54
N ARG A 33 6.58 -51.39 -5.93
CA ARG A 33 5.25 -50.78 -5.83
C ARG A 33 4.94 -50.27 -4.42
N SER A 34 5.41 -50.95 -3.38
CA SER A 34 5.14 -50.58 -1.99
C SER A 34 5.86 -49.28 -1.60
N LEU A 35 7.13 -49.15 -1.99
CA LEU A 35 7.96 -48.00 -1.70
C LEU A 35 7.62 -46.83 -2.62
N ALA A 36 7.31 -47.09 -3.88
CA ALA A 36 6.79 -46.10 -4.82
C ALA A 36 5.52 -45.42 -4.27
N ARG A 37 4.61 -46.17 -3.66
CA ARG A 37 3.40 -45.61 -3.02
C ARG A 37 3.75 -44.68 -1.86
N LYS A 38 4.70 -45.06 -0.99
CA LYS A 38 5.16 -44.22 0.12
C LYS A 38 5.84 -42.94 -0.36
N ILE A 39 6.66 -43.03 -1.40
CA ILE A 39 7.33 -41.86 -1.99
C ILE A 39 6.32 -40.94 -2.67
N ASN A 40 5.35 -41.47 -3.40
CA ASN A 40 4.27 -40.66 -3.96
C ASN A 40 3.46 -39.95 -2.87
N LEU A 41 3.13 -40.65 -1.79
CA LEU A 41 2.43 -40.05 -0.66
C LEU A 41 3.25 -38.91 -0.04
N ALA A 42 4.56 -39.11 0.15
CA ALA A 42 5.46 -38.08 0.64
C ALA A 42 5.55 -36.87 -0.29
N LEU A 43 5.65 -37.08 -1.61
CA LEU A 43 5.67 -36.00 -2.60
C LEU A 43 4.36 -35.22 -2.66
N ILE A 44 3.22 -35.92 -2.57
CA ILE A 44 1.90 -35.30 -2.46
C ILE A 44 1.81 -34.48 -1.16
N SER A 45 2.26 -35.03 -0.03
CA SER A 45 2.28 -34.30 1.25
C SER A 45 3.18 -33.07 1.20
N ILE A 46 4.37 -33.17 0.62
CA ILE A 46 5.26 -32.03 0.39
C ILE A 46 4.55 -31.00 -0.48
N PHE A 47 3.94 -31.40 -1.59
CA PHE A 47 3.18 -30.49 -2.43
C PHE A 47 2.06 -29.78 -1.66
N LEU A 48 1.25 -30.52 -0.89
CA LEU A 48 0.19 -29.95 -0.07
C LEU A 48 0.73 -28.97 0.98
N ILE A 49 1.88 -29.26 1.59
CA ILE A 49 2.57 -28.35 2.51
C ILE A 49 3.01 -27.08 1.77
N PHE A 50 3.54 -27.19 0.55
CA PHE A 50 3.94 -26.04 -0.25
C PHE A 50 2.74 -25.18 -0.67
N VAL A 51 1.63 -25.80 -1.06
CA VAL A 51 0.38 -25.08 -1.35
C VAL A 51 -0.17 -24.41 -0.09
N ALA A 52 -0.20 -25.13 1.04
CA ALA A 52 -0.63 -24.58 2.32
C ALA A 52 0.27 -23.42 2.77
N LEU A 53 1.59 -23.52 2.55
CA LEU A 53 2.55 -22.47 2.85
C LEU A 53 2.36 -21.26 1.92
N ALA A 54 2.12 -21.47 0.63
CA ALA A 54 1.80 -20.39 -0.30
C ALA A 54 0.49 -19.68 0.07
N ALA A 55 -0.53 -20.45 0.45
CA ALA A 55 -1.80 -19.91 0.96
C ALA A 55 -1.60 -19.18 2.30
N PHE A 56 -0.77 -19.69 3.19
CA PHE A 56 -0.42 -19.06 4.46
C PHE A 56 0.35 -17.75 4.24
N ILE A 57 1.33 -17.72 3.33
CA ILE A 57 2.05 -16.51 2.92
C ILE A 57 1.08 -15.45 2.38
N ARG A 58 0.03 -15.87 1.66
CA ARG A 58 -1.03 -14.99 1.19
C ARG A 58 -1.90 -14.46 2.33
N LEU A 59 -2.31 -15.32 3.26
CA LEU A 59 -3.33 -15.01 4.27
C LEU A 59 -2.79 -14.37 5.55
N VAL A 60 -1.53 -14.59 5.93
CA VAL A 60 -1.03 -14.26 7.28
C VAL A 60 -0.08 -13.07 7.30
N PHE A 61 0.36 -12.57 6.14
CA PHE A 61 1.28 -11.42 6.09
C PHE A 61 0.55 -10.07 6.15
N ASP A 62 -0.04 -9.76 7.31
CA ASP A 62 -0.25 -8.38 7.78
C ASP A 62 1.04 -7.75 8.31
N ILE A 63 2.12 -8.54 8.42
CA ILE A 63 3.49 -8.08 8.70
C ILE A 63 3.96 -7.00 7.72
N GLU A 64 3.35 -6.89 6.53
CA GLU A 64 3.60 -5.76 5.62
C GLU A 64 3.51 -4.42 6.35
N LEU A 65 2.61 -4.28 7.33
CA LEU A 65 2.48 -3.07 8.15
C LEU A 65 3.74 -2.73 8.97
N LEU A 66 4.58 -3.71 9.28
CA LEU A 66 5.86 -3.54 9.98
C LEU A 66 7.03 -3.23 9.04
N LEU A 67 6.84 -3.43 7.73
CA LEU A 67 7.90 -3.21 6.74
C LEU A 67 7.97 -1.74 6.30
N PRO A 68 9.16 -1.23 5.94
CA PRO A 68 9.30 0.07 5.30
C PRO A 68 8.37 0.22 4.09
N GLN A 69 7.85 1.42 3.85
CA GLN A 69 6.88 1.70 2.79
C GLN A 69 7.32 1.20 1.41
N ILE A 70 8.60 1.32 1.07
CA ILE A 70 9.19 0.81 -0.18
C ILE A 70 8.94 -0.69 -0.33
N ILE A 71 9.08 -1.46 0.75
CA ILE A 71 8.84 -2.90 0.72
C ILE A 71 7.35 -3.19 0.65
N ARG A 72 6.50 -2.45 1.38
CA ARG A 72 5.03 -2.59 1.34
C ARG A 72 4.46 -2.47 -0.06
N ILE A 73 4.89 -1.44 -0.80
CA ILE A 73 4.47 -1.20 -2.19
C ILE A 73 4.81 -2.41 -3.09
N HIS A 74 5.89 -3.12 -2.78
CA HIS A 74 6.34 -4.29 -3.52
C HIS A 74 6.00 -5.62 -2.84
N ALA A 75 5.29 -5.62 -1.71
CA ALA A 75 5.11 -6.82 -0.90
C ALA A 75 4.24 -7.85 -1.62
N THR A 76 3.20 -7.40 -2.32
CA THR A 76 2.41 -8.27 -3.20
C THR A 76 3.29 -8.93 -4.26
N HIS A 77 4.15 -8.17 -4.94
CA HIS A 77 5.07 -8.73 -5.94
C HIS A 77 6.09 -9.69 -5.32
N PHE A 78 6.57 -9.39 -4.12
CA PHE A 78 7.50 -10.25 -3.38
C PHE A 78 6.85 -11.58 -2.96
N LYS A 79 5.57 -11.54 -2.52
CA LYS A 79 4.76 -12.73 -2.23
C LYS A 79 4.64 -13.62 -3.46
N TRP A 80 4.26 -13.04 -4.60
CA TRP A 80 4.15 -13.77 -5.86
C TRP A 80 5.48 -14.36 -6.30
N PHE A 81 6.57 -13.58 -6.23
CA PHE A 81 7.92 -14.06 -6.53
C PHE A 81 8.32 -15.29 -5.69
N GLY A 82 8.02 -15.28 -4.38
CA GLY A 82 8.29 -16.43 -3.51
C GLY A 82 7.56 -17.69 -3.94
N VAL A 83 6.29 -17.55 -4.34
CA VAL A 83 5.47 -18.66 -4.83
C VAL A 83 5.97 -19.15 -6.20
N GLU A 84 6.25 -18.26 -7.14
CA GLU A 84 6.85 -18.60 -8.44
C GLU A 84 8.17 -19.38 -8.27
N LEU A 85 9.01 -18.96 -7.31
CA LEU A 85 10.29 -19.62 -7.02
C LEU A 85 10.08 -21.04 -6.50
N MET A 86 9.12 -21.23 -5.58
CA MET A 86 8.74 -22.55 -5.06
C MET A 86 8.29 -23.47 -6.21
N PHE A 87 7.37 -23.01 -7.07
CA PHE A 87 6.89 -23.80 -8.20
C PHE A 87 8.00 -24.13 -9.21
N SER A 88 8.91 -23.17 -9.49
CA SER A 88 10.07 -23.40 -10.34
C SER A 88 10.95 -24.53 -9.79
N GLY A 89 11.22 -24.54 -8.48
CA GLY A 89 11.96 -25.61 -7.83
C GLY A 89 11.26 -26.96 -7.92
N MET A 90 9.93 -26.99 -7.72
CA MET A 90 9.14 -28.21 -7.84
C MET A 90 9.15 -28.78 -9.26
N ALA A 91 8.98 -27.91 -10.26
CA ALA A 91 9.05 -28.30 -11.67
C ALA A 91 10.44 -28.84 -12.04
N GLY A 92 11.51 -28.17 -11.59
CA GLY A 92 12.87 -28.62 -11.78
C GLY A 92 13.11 -29.99 -11.16
N PHE A 93 12.73 -30.17 -9.89
CA PHE A 93 12.86 -31.44 -9.19
C PHE A 93 12.11 -32.58 -9.89
N ALA A 94 10.85 -32.35 -10.29
CA ALA A 94 10.04 -33.32 -11.02
C ALA A 94 10.65 -33.68 -12.39
N ALA A 95 11.18 -32.70 -13.13
CA ALA A 95 11.90 -32.94 -14.37
C ALA A 95 13.19 -33.75 -14.14
N GLY A 96 13.89 -33.52 -13.03
CA GLY A 96 15.05 -34.30 -12.63
C GLY A 96 14.72 -35.77 -12.40
N LEU A 97 13.61 -36.03 -11.69
CA LEU A 97 13.06 -37.38 -11.49
C LEU A 97 12.61 -38.05 -12.80
N TYR A 98 12.23 -37.27 -13.81
CA TYR A 98 11.78 -37.78 -15.12
C TYR A 98 12.94 -38.09 -16.09
N SER A 99 14.14 -37.56 -15.82
CA SER A 99 15.26 -37.54 -16.78
C SER A 99 15.92 -38.89 -17.09
N SER A 100 15.66 -39.96 -16.33
CA SER A 100 16.04 -41.33 -16.70
C SER A 100 14.80 -42.20 -16.95
N GLU A 101 14.87 -43.04 -17.98
CA GLU A 101 13.80 -43.77 -18.70
C GLU A 101 12.42 -43.91 -18.05
N PRO A 102 11.32 -43.85 -18.82
CA PRO A 102 10.00 -43.59 -18.26
C PRO A 102 9.33 -44.84 -17.66
N ALA A 103 9.24 -44.90 -16.33
CA ALA A 103 8.15 -45.62 -15.68
C ALA A 103 6.86 -44.78 -15.84
N ALA A 104 5.72 -45.42 -16.14
CA ALA A 104 4.43 -44.73 -16.34
C ALA A 104 4.06 -43.79 -15.18
N LEU A 105 4.48 -44.14 -13.95
CA LEU A 105 4.30 -43.32 -12.76
C LEU A 105 5.08 -41.99 -12.80
N ARG A 106 6.35 -42.01 -13.24
CA ARG A 106 7.20 -40.80 -13.36
C ARG A 106 6.61 -39.81 -14.36
N ARG A 107 6.08 -40.31 -15.48
CA ARG A 107 5.38 -39.50 -16.48
C ARG A 107 4.13 -38.83 -15.91
N ARG A 108 3.32 -39.58 -15.15
CA ARG A 108 2.11 -39.03 -14.50
C ARG A 108 2.47 -37.91 -13.53
N LEU A 109 3.49 -38.09 -12.68
CA LEU A 109 3.93 -37.06 -11.74
C LEU A 109 4.37 -35.77 -12.45
N TYR A 110 5.20 -35.89 -13.49
CA TYR A 110 5.65 -34.73 -14.26
C TYR A 110 4.48 -33.98 -14.91
N ILE A 111 3.56 -34.70 -15.56
CA ILE A 111 2.36 -34.09 -16.17
C ILE A 111 1.52 -33.38 -15.10
N THR A 112 1.29 -34.01 -13.94
CA THR A 112 0.55 -33.38 -12.84
C THR A 112 1.19 -32.08 -12.39
N VAL A 113 2.52 -32.06 -12.16
CA VAL A 113 3.24 -30.85 -11.77
C VAL A 113 3.15 -29.77 -12.85
N ALA A 114 3.31 -30.13 -14.13
CA ALA A 114 3.22 -29.20 -15.24
C ALA A 114 1.81 -28.57 -15.37
N VAL A 115 0.76 -29.38 -15.24
CA VAL A 115 -0.63 -28.90 -15.28
C VAL A 115 -0.91 -27.99 -14.09
N LEU A 116 -0.50 -28.37 -12.88
CA LEU A 116 -0.69 -27.53 -11.68
C LEU A 116 0.05 -26.20 -11.80
N PHE A 117 1.28 -26.21 -12.34
CA PHE A 117 2.01 -24.99 -12.61
C PHE A 117 1.32 -24.10 -13.65
N ALA A 118 0.82 -24.69 -14.75
CA ALA A 118 0.09 -23.95 -15.76
C ALA A 118 -1.22 -23.33 -15.20
N LEU A 119 -1.95 -24.08 -14.37
CA LEU A 119 -3.14 -23.58 -13.68
C LEU A 119 -2.77 -22.44 -12.72
N PHE A 120 -1.70 -22.60 -11.94
CA PHE A 120 -1.20 -21.55 -11.05
C PHE A 120 -0.86 -20.27 -11.82
N ALA A 121 -0.06 -20.38 -12.88
CA ALA A 121 0.33 -19.24 -13.72
C ALA A 121 -0.89 -18.57 -14.38
N TYR A 122 -1.89 -19.36 -14.78
CA TYR A 122 -3.15 -18.83 -15.27
C TYR A 122 -3.90 -18.03 -14.20
N PHE A 123 -4.04 -18.58 -12.98
CA PHE A 123 -4.71 -17.89 -11.86
C PHE A 123 -3.96 -16.62 -11.46
N GLU A 124 -2.63 -16.67 -11.33
CA GLU A 124 -1.81 -15.51 -11.03
C GLU A 124 -2.00 -14.42 -12.08
N ASN A 125 -1.87 -14.77 -13.37
CA ASN A 125 -2.06 -13.83 -14.46
C ASN A 125 -3.48 -13.25 -14.44
N PHE A 126 -4.49 -14.06 -14.14
CA PHE A 126 -5.88 -13.59 -14.01
C PHE A 126 -6.03 -12.55 -12.89
N TYR A 127 -5.55 -12.85 -11.68
CA TYR A 127 -5.72 -11.97 -10.52
C TYR A 127 -4.82 -10.74 -10.55
N THR A 128 -3.66 -10.81 -11.21
CA THR A 128 -2.71 -9.69 -11.36
C THR A 128 -2.98 -8.85 -12.60
N ARG A 129 -3.89 -9.28 -13.48
CA ARG A 129 -4.24 -8.54 -14.68
C ARG A 129 -4.77 -7.14 -14.31
N PRO A 130 -4.28 -6.08 -14.96
CA PRO A 130 -4.82 -4.75 -14.76
C PRO A 130 -6.28 -4.68 -15.21
N ILE A 131 -7.11 -3.98 -14.44
CA ILE A 131 -8.55 -3.83 -14.73
C ILE A 131 -8.91 -2.48 -15.36
N TYR A 132 -7.97 -1.51 -15.41
CA TYR A 132 -8.24 -0.14 -15.85
C TYR A 132 -8.80 -0.03 -17.28
N ALA A 133 -8.55 -1.03 -18.14
CA ALA A 133 -9.09 -1.07 -19.50
C ALA A 133 -10.57 -1.47 -19.55
N LEU A 134 -11.10 -2.04 -18.45
CA LEU A 134 -12.49 -2.45 -18.32
C LEU A 134 -13.35 -1.38 -17.65
N CYS A 135 -12.73 -0.51 -16.83
CA CYS A 135 -13.40 0.61 -16.17
C CYS A 135 -14.16 1.48 -17.16
N LYS A 136 -15.36 1.92 -16.79
CA LYS A 136 -16.14 2.89 -17.56
C LYS A 136 -16.41 4.10 -16.68
N ASP A 137 -16.23 5.29 -17.23
CA ASP A 137 -16.42 6.49 -16.44
C ASP A 137 -17.91 6.73 -16.18
N GLN A 138 -18.30 6.58 -14.92
CA GLN A 138 -19.66 6.82 -14.45
C GLN A 138 -19.66 7.92 -13.41
N LEU A 139 -20.53 8.90 -13.61
CA LEU A 139 -20.73 10.00 -12.69
C LEU A 139 -22.14 9.92 -12.10
N LYS A 140 -22.24 10.13 -10.79
CA LYS A 140 -23.48 10.34 -10.05
C LYS A 140 -23.31 11.55 -9.16
N ASP A 141 -24.20 12.53 -9.31
CA ASP A 141 -24.19 13.77 -8.53
C ASP A 141 -22.84 14.53 -8.57
N GLY A 142 -22.15 14.45 -9.72
CA GLY A 142 -20.84 15.09 -9.92
C GLY A 142 -19.63 14.29 -9.41
N PHE A 143 -19.85 13.10 -8.84
CA PHE A 143 -18.80 12.21 -8.33
C PHE A 143 -18.71 10.92 -9.13
N ILE A 144 -17.51 10.37 -9.23
CA ILE A 144 -17.20 9.09 -9.85
C ILE A 144 -17.77 7.94 -9.01
N VAL A 145 -18.52 7.07 -9.66
CA VAL A 145 -19.02 5.79 -9.11
C VAL A 145 -18.23 4.67 -9.77
N GLN A 146 -17.83 3.68 -8.97
CA GLN A 146 -17.04 2.55 -9.44
C GLN A 146 -17.83 1.65 -10.37
N THR A 147 -17.16 1.11 -11.38
CA THR A 147 -17.74 0.12 -12.28
C THR A 147 -17.32 -1.31 -11.97
N PHE A 148 -16.28 -1.48 -11.15
CA PHE A 148 -15.80 -2.77 -10.67
C PHE A 148 -15.67 -2.75 -9.15
N GLN A 149 -15.84 -3.92 -8.52
CA GLN A 149 -15.70 -4.04 -7.07
C GLN A 149 -14.30 -3.66 -6.58
N SER A 150 -13.28 -3.91 -7.40
CA SER A 150 -11.87 -3.64 -7.10
C SER A 150 -11.42 -2.20 -7.36
N THR A 151 -12.32 -1.32 -7.83
CA THR A 151 -12.00 0.08 -8.15
C THR A 151 -12.55 1.10 -7.14
N CYS A 152 -12.96 0.66 -5.95
CA CYS A 152 -13.35 1.56 -4.85
C CYS A 152 -12.26 2.58 -4.51
N GLY A 153 -11.01 2.13 -4.39
CA GLY A 153 -9.84 2.99 -4.16
C GLY A 153 -9.61 4.02 -5.27
N PRO A 154 -9.44 3.59 -6.54
CA PRO A 154 -9.32 4.48 -7.68
C PRO A 154 -10.46 5.50 -7.82
N SER A 155 -11.71 5.07 -7.66
CA SER A 155 -12.88 5.94 -7.74
C SER A 155 -12.88 6.96 -6.62
N SER A 156 -12.53 6.55 -5.39
CA SER A 156 -12.38 7.45 -4.26
C SER A 156 -11.25 8.45 -4.45
N LEU A 157 -10.14 8.03 -5.05
CA LEU A 157 -9.03 8.92 -5.42
C LEU A 157 -9.48 9.93 -6.49
N ALA A 158 -10.22 9.49 -7.51
CA ALA A 158 -10.77 10.37 -8.52
C ALA A 158 -11.71 11.43 -7.93
N ASN A 159 -12.58 11.02 -7.00
CA ASN A 159 -13.42 11.94 -6.23
C ASN A 159 -12.62 12.92 -5.39
N LEU A 160 -11.52 12.47 -4.78
CA LEU A 160 -10.64 13.37 -4.03
C LEU A 160 -9.99 14.42 -4.93
N PHE A 161 -9.58 14.06 -6.15
CA PHE A 161 -9.11 15.03 -7.15
C PHE A 161 -10.21 16.01 -7.57
N ILE A 162 -11.45 15.53 -7.77
CA ILE A 162 -12.61 16.39 -8.11
C ILE A 162 -12.83 17.45 -7.03
N LEU A 163 -12.78 17.05 -5.76
CA LEU A 163 -12.89 17.97 -4.61
C LEU A 163 -11.74 18.98 -4.55
N ASN A 164 -10.59 18.67 -5.17
CA ASN A 164 -9.45 19.55 -5.32
C ASN A 164 -9.44 20.29 -6.68
N GLY A 165 -10.57 20.33 -7.38
CA GLY A 165 -10.75 21.10 -8.62
C GLY A 165 -10.19 20.44 -9.88
N LYS A 166 -9.72 19.18 -9.81
CA LYS A 166 -9.21 18.44 -10.96
C LYS A 166 -10.10 17.25 -11.28
N LYS A 167 -10.59 17.18 -12.52
CA LYS A 167 -11.35 16.03 -13.00
C LYS A 167 -10.38 14.96 -13.49
N ILE A 168 -10.45 13.78 -12.90
CA ILE A 168 -9.83 12.56 -13.42
C ILE A 168 -10.88 11.45 -13.46
N SER A 169 -10.71 10.53 -14.39
CA SER A 169 -11.58 9.37 -14.58
C SER A 169 -11.25 8.22 -13.62
N GLU A 170 -12.18 7.27 -13.48
CA GLU A 170 -11.93 6.00 -12.79
C GLU A 170 -10.79 5.24 -13.48
N SER A 171 -10.80 5.17 -14.82
CA SER A 171 -9.78 4.46 -15.60
C SER A 171 -8.39 5.06 -15.42
N GLU A 172 -8.27 6.40 -15.42
CA GLU A 172 -6.99 7.08 -15.18
C GLU A 172 -6.45 6.79 -13.78
N ALA A 173 -7.30 6.91 -12.75
CA ALA A 173 -6.92 6.61 -11.38
C ALA A 173 -6.51 5.13 -11.22
N ALA A 174 -7.27 4.21 -11.80
CA ALA A 174 -7.00 2.78 -11.74
C ALA A 174 -5.71 2.40 -12.49
N ARG A 175 -5.41 3.10 -13.60
CA ARG A 175 -4.16 2.93 -14.35
C ARG A 175 -2.97 3.40 -13.55
N ALA A 176 -3.07 4.58 -12.94
CA ALA A 176 -2.00 5.14 -12.11
C ALA A 176 -1.73 4.27 -10.89
N ALA A 177 -2.79 3.74 -10.25
CA ALA A 177 -2.68 2.85 -9.10
C ALA A 177 -2.34 1.40 -9.45
N ARG A 178 -2.28 1.06 -10.75
CA ARG A 178 -2.07 -0.31 -11.25
C ARG A 178 -3.06 -1.30 -10.63
N THR A 179 -4.32 -0.88 -10.54
CA THR A 179 -5.38 -1.66 -9.92
C THR A 179 -5.57 -3.00 -10.61
N ARG A 180 -5.73 -4.03 -9.79
CA ARG A 180 -5.88 -5.44 -10.17
C ARG A 180 -7.26 -5.96 -9.78
N TYR A 181 -7.58 -7.20 -10.17
CA TYR A 181 -8.80 -7.86 -9.69
C TYR A 181 -8.87 -7.99 -8.17
N THR A 182 -7.72 -8.01 -7.50
CA THR A 182 -7.61 -8.03 -6.03
C THR A 182 -7.74 -6.65 -5.38
N GLY A 183 -8.00 -5.59 -6.14
CA GLY A 183 -8.11 -4.23 -5.62
C GLY A 183 -6.82 -3.42 -5.70
N THR A 184 -6.76 -2.40 -4.85
CA THR A 184 -5.65 -1.44 -4.74
C THR A 184 -5.39 -1.17 -3.26
N THR A 185 -4.13 -1.13 -2.85
CA THR A 185 -3.75 -0.74 -1.48
C THR A 185 -3.71 0.78 -1.32
N GLY A 186 -3.85 1.29 -0.09
CA GLY A 186 -3.78 2.73 0.14
C GLY A 186 -2.41 3.36 -0.18
N ASP A 187 -1.31 2.60 -0.06
CA ASP A 187 0.02 3.08 -0.49
C ASP A 187 0.12 3.20 -2.02
N GLU A 188 -0.45 2.23 -2.75
CA GLU A 188 -0.55 2.32 -4.22
C GLU A 188 -1.40 3.52 -4.63
N LEU A 189 -2.48 3.85 -3.91
CA LEU A 189 -3.28 5.05 -4.15
C LEU A 189 -2.48 6.34 -3.89
N ALA A 190 -1.66 6.39 -2.83
CA ALA A 190 -0.81 7.55 -2.57
C ALA A 190 0.23 7.75 -3.70
N LEU A 191 0.85 6.67 -4.17
CA LEU A 191 1.74 6.73 -5.33
C LEU A 191 1.01 7.13 -6.61
N ALA A 192 -0.19 6.61 -6.83
CA ALA A 192 -1.04 6.95 -7.96
C ALA A 192 -1.34 8.45 -7.98
N ALA A 193 -1.73 9.01 -6.83
CA ALA A 193 -2.01 10.43 -6.68
C ALA A 193 -0.79 11.29 -7.07
N ALA A 194 0.39 10.96 -6.56
CA ALA A 194 1.63 11.65 -6.92
C ALA A 194 2.04 11.50 -8.40
N ALA A 195 1.65 10.39 -9.05
CA ALA A 195 1.91 10.13 -10.46
C ALA A 195 0.90 10.83 -11.40
N LEU A 196 -0.36 10.94 -10.98
CA LEU A 196 -1.44 11.61 -11.72
C LEU A 196 -1.25 13.12 -11.78
N ASP A 197 -0.61 13.68 -10.76
CA ASP A 197 -0.30 15.09 -10.73
C ASP A 197 0.97 15.38 -9.94
N LYS A 198 1.98 15.88 -10.65
CA LYS A 198 3.23 16.31 -10.04
C LYS A 198 3.06 17.55 -9.18
N GLU A 199 1.95 18.26 -9.27
CA GLU A 199 1.60 19.35 -8.36
C GLU A 199 0.95 18.87 -7.07
N PHE A 200 0.74 17.57 -6.84
CA PHE A 200 0.23 17.11 -5.55
C PHE A 200 1.28 16.29 -4.78
N TYR A 201 1.28 16.47 -3.47
CA TYR A 201 1.78 15.49 -2.52
C TYR A 201 0.63 14.62 -2.06
N ALA A 202 0.94 13.36 -1.78
CA ALA A 202 -0.05 12.39 -1.36
C ALA A 202 0.51 11.50 -0.25
N HIS A 203 -0.26 11.34 0.83
CA HIS A 203 0.17 10.56 1.99
C HIS A 203 -0.97 9.74 2.55
N TYR A 204 -0.73 8.43 2.68
CA TYR A 204 -1.61 7.47 3.32
C TYR A 204 -1.03 7.05 4.68
N PHE A 205 -1.71 7.39 5.78
CA PHE A 205 -1.20 7.13 7.13
C PHE A 205 -2.32 6.97 8.16
N LYS A 206 -1.94 6.47 9.34
CA LYS A 206 -2.85 6.33 10.48
C LYS A 206 -3.03 7.66 11.21
N LEU A 207 -4.26 8.05 11.52
CA LEU A 207 -4.54 9.17 12.43
C LEU A 207 -5.83 8.93 13.23
N LYS A 208 -6.16 9.82 14.17
CA LYS A 208 -7.43 9.78 14.91
C LYS A 208 -8.51 10.56 14.17
N PHE A 209 -9.77 10.14 14.24
CA PHE A 209 -10.84 10.77 13.46
C PHE A 209 -11.01 12.25 13.80
N ASP A 210 -10.82 12.62 15.08
CA ASP A 210 -10.83 14.02 15.54
C ASP A 210 -9.83 14.90 14.78
N ASP A 211 -8.71 14.33 14.35
CA ASP A 211 -7.68 15.07 13.62
C ASP A 211 -8.06 15.25 12.14
N ILE A 212 -8.85 14.33 11.55
CA ILE A 212 -9.50 14.53 10.24
C ILE A 212 -10.49 15.68 10.32
N GLU A 213 -11.36 15.67 11.35
CA GLU A 213 -12.37 16.73 11.51
C GLU A 213 -11.72 18.10 11.73
N LYS A 214 -10.61 18.18 12.49
CA LYS A 214 -9.86 19.42 12.69
C LYS A 214 -9.18 19.92 11.43
N LEU A 215 -8.70 19.01 10.57
CA LEU A 215 -8.14 19.40 9.27
C LEU A 215 -9.18 20.08 8.40
N GLY A 216 -10.41 19.56 8.42
CA GLY A 216 -11.49 20.04 7.54
C GLY A 216 -11.18 19.87 6.06
N LEU A 217 -10.25 18.96 5.72
CA LEU A 217 -9.85 18.66 4.35
C LEU A 217 -10.52 17.37 3.87
N PRO A 218 -10.91 17.30 2.58
CA PRO A 218 -11.36 16.06 2.00
C PRO A 218 -10.21 15.03 1.98
N CYS A 219 -10.54 13.77 2.15
CA CYS A 219 -9.57 12.67 2.13
C CYS A 219 -10.23 11.36 1.71
N VAL A 220 -9.42 10.35 1.38
CA VAL A 220 -9.90 8.99 1.20
C VAL A 220 -9.75 8.22 2.50
N LEU A 221 -10.82 7.60 2.99
CA LEU A 221 -10.84 6.74 4.16
C LEU A 221 -10.81 5.27 3.75
N SER A 222 -10.16 4.43 4.54
CA SER A 222 -10.20 2.96 4.42
C SER A 222 -11.24 2.39 5.38
N PHE A 223 -12.14 1.55 4.86
CA PHE A 223 -13.15 0.82 5.64
C PHE A 223 -12.94 -0.69 5.54
N GLY A 224 -12.79 -1.37 6.68
CA GLY A 224 -12.68 -2.83 6.77
C GLY A 224 -11.53 -3.43 5.96
N GLU A 225 -10.47 -2.66 5.71
CA GLU A 225 -9.30 -2.93 4.87
C GLU A 225 -9.56 -3.27 3.38
N GLU A 226 -10.82 -3.42 2.98
CA GLU A 226 -11.21 -3.83 1.62
C GLU A 226 -11.99 -2.76 0.84
N HIS A 227 -12.45 -1.70 1.51
CA HIS A 227 -13.24 -0.64 0.89
C HIS A 227 -12.64 0.74 1.12
N PHE A 228 -12.82 1.63 0.14
CA PHE A 228 -12.37 3.01 0.23
C PHE A 228 -13.53 3.94 -0.07
N VAL A 229 -13.61 5.05 0.66
CA VAL A 229 -14.59 6.11 0.45
C VAL A 229 -13.92 7.47 0.47
N THR A 230 -14.53 8.48 -0.17
CA THR A 230 -14.02 9.86 -0.11
C THR A 230 -14.78 10.65 0.94
N TYR A 231 -14.14 10.95 2.07
CA TYR A 231 -14.66 11.91 3.04
C TYR A 231 -14.61 13.32 2.47
N ILE A 232 -15.76 14.01 2.50
CA ILE A 232 -15.88 15.40 2.06
C ILE A 232 -15.66 16.32 3.26
N GLY A 233 -16.36 16.07 4.36
CA GLY A 233 -16.35 16.96 5.51
C GLY A 233 -17.49 16.71 6.48
N LYS A 234 -17.74 17.71 7.33
CA LYS A 234 -18.82 17.71 8.31
C LYS A 234 -19.91 18.67 7.88
N GLN A 235 -21.15 18.18 7.80
CA GLN A 235 -22.33 18.98 7.55
C GLN A 235 -23.24 18.92 8.79
N LYS A 236 -23.25 20.01 9.59
CA LYS A 236 -23.97 20.08 10.86
C LYS A 236 -23.54 18.95 11.82
N HIS A 237 -24.40 17.94 12.01
CA HIS A 237 -24.18 16.80 12.90
C HIS A 237 -23.87 15.50 12.15
N LEU A 238 -23.76 15.57 10.81
CA LEU A 238 -23.49 14.42 9.94
C LEU A 238 -22.13 14.58 9.28
N CYS A 239 -21.48 13.44 9.05
CA CYS A 239 -20.31 13.33 8.19
C CYS A 239 -20.77 13.04 6.77
N GLU A 240 -20.29 13.83 5.83
CA GLU A 240 -20.57 13.69 4.41
C GLU A 240 -19.38 13.01 3.72
N TYR A 241 -19.66 11.98 2.94
CA TYR A 241 -18.67 11.21 2.20
C TYR A 241 -19.29 10.63 0.93
N VAL A 242 -18.45 10.25 -0.02
CA VAL A 242 -18.85 9.56 -1.25
C VAL A 242 -18.41 8.12 -1.14
N ASP A 243 -19.39 7.21 -1.10
CA ASP A 243 -19.12 5.79 -1.31
C ASP A 243 -19.13 5.54 -2.82
N PRO A 244 -18.01 5.08 -3.40
CA PRO A 244 -17.92 4.86 -4.83
C PRO A 244 -18.91 3.81 -5.36
N SER A 245 -19.54 2.98 -4.52
CA SER A 245 -20.54 2.00 -4.93
C SER A 245 -21.94 2.59 -5.11
N ILE A 246 -22.26 3.69 -4.42
CA ILE A 246 -23.63 4.22 -4.34
C ILE A 246 -23.75 5.74 -4.52
N GLY A 247 -22.68 6.51 -4.31
CA GLY A 247 -22.65 7.97 -4.41
C GLY A 247 -22.56 8.68 -3.05
N ILE A 248 -23.13 9.88 -2.97
CA ILE A 248 -23.08 10.73 -1.76
C ILE A 248 -23.84 10.07 -0.61
N CYS A 249 -23.20 10.04 0.56
CA CYS A 249 -23.70 9.44 1.78
C CYS A 249 -23.57 10.42 2.96
N LEU A 250 -24.54 10.34 3.87
CA LEU A 250 -24.54 11.06 5.14
C LEU A 250 -24.61 10.03 6.27
N SER A 251 -23.72 10.16 7.26
CA SER A 251 -23.69 9.25 8.40
C SER A 251 -23.43 10.00 9.70
N LYS A 252 -23.90 9.44 10.82
CA LYS A 252 -23.48 9.94 12.13
C LYS A 252 -21.99 9.64 12.31
N ARG A 253 -21.28 10.53 12.97
CA ARG A 253 -19.85 10.40 13.26
C ARG A 253 -19.48 9.01 13.83
N ASP A 254 -20.24 8.54 14.81
CA ASP A 254 -19.92 7.27 15.49
C ASP A 254 -20.18 6.04 14.61
N GLU A 255 -21.10 6.13 13.64
CA GLU A 255 -21.36 5.06 12.66
C GLU A 255 -20.24 5.00 11.61
N LEU A 256 -19.74 6.16 11.19
CA LEU A 256 -18.60 6.26 10.27
C LEU A 256 -17.31 5.73 10.91
N ILE A 257 -17.03 6.12 12.16
CA ILE A 257 -15.84 5.68 12.89
C ILE A 257 -15.82 4.16 13.10
N LYS A 258 -16.98 3.53 13.31
CA LYS A 258 -17.07 2.06 13.45
C LYS A 258 -16.60 1.30 12.20
N GLN A 259 -16.74 1.90 11.03
CA GLN A 259 -16.34 1.29 9.76
C GLN A 259 -14.89 1.63 9.39
N TRP A 260 -14.34 2.70 9.96
CA TRP A 260 -13.06 3.26 9.56
C TRP A 260 -11.85 2.58 10.23
N ASP A 261 -10.85 2.22 9.43
CA ASP A 261 -9.65 1.49 9.88
C ASP A 261 -8.58 2.37 10.54
N GLY A 262 -8.90 3.63 10.82
CA GLY A 262 -7.95 4.60 11.36
C GLY A 262 -6.92 5.12 10.35
N LYS A 263 -7.08 4.82 9.05
CA LYS A 263 -6.16 5.22 7.97
C LYS A 263 -6.83 6.19 7.00
N ALA A 264 -6.12 7.22 6.58
CA ALA A 264 -6.62 8.20 5.62
C ALA A 264 -5.54 8.59 4.60
N LEU A 265 -5.95 8.83 3.36
CA LEU A 265 -5.15 9.36 2.27
C LEU A 265 -5.54 10.81 2.03
N PHE A 266 -4.58 11.72 2.20
CA PHE A 266 -4.72 13.13 1.85
C PHE A 266 -3.92 13.42 0.58
N ILE A 267 -4.45 14.31 -0.26
CA ILE A 267 -3.69 15.00 -1.29
C ILE A 267 -3.67 16.50 -0.98
N TYR A 268 -2.56 17.16 -1.27
CA TYR A 268 -2.41 18.59 -1.11
C TYR A 268 -1.46 19.11 -2.17
N ARG A 269 -1.72 20.31 -2.70
CA ARG A 269 -0.90 20.84 -3.78
C ARG A 269 0.54 21.11 -3.33
N LYS A 270 1.50 21.15 -4.24
CA LYS A 270 2.91 21.45 -3.96
C LYS A 270 3.12 22.92 -3.74
N ASP A 271 2.28 23.78 -4.32
CA ASP A 271 2.16 25.20 -3.98
C ASP A 271 1.33 25.41 -2.70
N PHE A 272 0.66 24.36 -2.20
CA PHE A 272 0.38 24.18 -0.77
C PHE A 272 1.67 23.86 0.01
N SER A 273 2.85 24.08 -0.57
CA SER A 273 3.96 24.63 0.18
C SER A 273 3.46 25.94 0.76
N PHE A 274 3.15 25.92 2.05
CA PHE A 274 3.20 27.12 2.86
C PHE A 274 4.65 27.63 2.83
N GLU A 275 5.06 28.26 1.72
CA GLU A 275 6.19 29.17 1.72
C GLU A 275 5.72 30.42 2.43
N LEU A 276 5.55 30.30 3.75
CA LEU A 276 5.64 31.46 4.61
C LEU A 276 7.05 31.98 4.40
N LYS A 277 7.17 33.13 3.72
CA LYS A 277 8.48 33.75 3.61
C LYS A 277 8.85 34.24 5.00
N LYS A 278 10.12 34.12 5.33
CA LYS A 278 10.64 34.69 6.56
C LYS A 278 10.23 36.17 6.63
N GLY A 279 9.50 36.54 7.68
CA GLY A 279 8.95 37.89 7.83
C GLY A 279 7.46 38.05 7.47
N GLU A 280 6.81 37.04 6.91
CA GLU A 280 5.36 37.08 6.63
C GLU A 280 4.53 36.76 7.88
N THR A 281 3.40 37.46 8.02
CA THR A 281 2.42 37.22 9.08
C THR A 281 1.21 36.47 8.54
N ASP A 282 0.86 35.35 9.17
CA ASP A 282 -0.25 34.51 8.76
C ASP A 282 -0.98 33.93 9.99
N PRO A 283 -2.33 33.98 10.06
CA PRO A 283 -3.09 33.40 11.17
C PRO A 283 -2.80 31.92 11.44
N ARG A 284 -2.34 31.18 10.42
CA ARG A 284 -2.02 29.76 10.54
C ARG A 284 -0.68 29.54 11.26
N VAL A 285 0.24 30.51 11.21
CA VAL A 285 1.49 30.51 12.01
C VAL A 285 1.20 30.47 13.49
N ILE A 286 0.16 31.18 13.92
CA ILE A 286 -0.31 31.17 15.31
C ILE A 286 -0.67 29.73 15.72
N GLU A 287 -1.43 29.02 14.89
CA GLU A 287 -1.82 27.63 15.16
C GLU A 287 -0.65 26.64 15.13
N ILE A 288 0.33 26.86 14.24
CA ILE A 288 1.57 26.07 14.18
C ILE A 288 2.37 26.28 15.47
N LYS A 289 2.58 27.53 15.90
CA LYS A 289 3.31 27.86 17.13
C LYS A 289 2.61 27.31 18.37
N LYS A 290 1.28 27.45 18.47
CA LYS A 290 0.48 26.82 19.54
C LYS A 290 0.67 25.31 19.58
N SER A 291 0.70 24.67 18.43
CA SER A 291 0.84 23.21 18.32
C SER A 291 2.24 22.74 18.73
N LEU A 292 3.28 23.43 18.27
CA LEU A 292 4.66 23.16 18.68
C LEU A 292 4.84 23.39 20.18
N ALA A 293 4.32 24.49 20.73
CA ALA A 293 4.39 24.76 22.16
C ALA A 293 3.68 23.69 22.99
N LYS A 294 2.52 23.19 22.53
CA LYS A 294 1.81 22.09 23.19
C LYS A 294 2.63 20.80 23.20
N ILE A 295 3.30 20.49 22.09
CA ILE A 295 4.22 19.36 21.95
C ILE A 295 5.41 19.52 22.91
N ASP A 296 5.93 20.75 23.05
CA ASP A 296 7.07 21.07 23.90
C ASP A 296 6.71 21.16 25.40
N GLY A 297 5.46 20.83 25.75
CA GLY A 297 4.95 20.87 27.13
C GLY A 297 4.77 22.29 27.64
N ASN A 298 4.31 23.22 26.79
CA ASN A 298 4.20 24.66 27.05
C ASN A 298 5.55 25.35 27.37
N LYS A 299 6.69 24.78 26.96
CA LYS A 299 7.95 25.54 26.94
C LYS A 299 7.80 26.66 25.91
N VAL A 300 7.65 27.87 26.42
CA VAL A 300 7.46 29.11 25.67
C VAL A 300 8.55 29.21 24.58
N LEU A 301 8.13 29.33 23.33
CA LEU A 301 9.03 29.74 22.24
C LEU A 301 9.46 31.19 22.53
N PRO A 302 10.77 31.49 22.71
CA PRO A 302 11.22 32.87 22.83
C PRO A 302 11.22 33.50 21.41
N GLU A 303 10.76 34.72 21.15
CA GLU A 303 10.53 35.91 21.96
C GLU A 303 9.26 36.66 21.50
N GLY A 304 8.60 37.37 22.42
CA GLY A 304 7.52 38.33 22.13
C GLY A 304 6.19 38.16 22.88
N SER A 305 6.04 37.15 23.75
CA SER A 305 4.75 36.81 24.35
C SER A 305 4.39 37.66 25.58
N ALA A 306 3.35 38.50 25.45
CA ALA A 306 2.45 38.81 26.57
C ALA A 306 1.49 37.63 26.78
N ALA A 307 1.31 37.20 28.04
CA ALA A 307 0.50 36.05 28.41
C ALA A 307 -0.98 36.24 28.06
N GLY A 308 -1.52 35.35 27.22
CA GLY A 308 -2.90 35.34 26.72
C GLY A 308 -2.94 34.84 25.27
N ASN A 309 -4.11 34.68 24.66
CA ASN A 309 -4.25 34.30 23.24
C ASN A 309 -3.51 35.24 22.24
N ALA A 310 -2.91 36.32 22.72
CA ALA A 310 -2.00 37.24 22.02
C ALA A 310 -0.52 36.79 21.97
N ALA A 311 -0.15 35.66 22.59
CA ALA A 311 1.25 35.26 22.78
C ALA A 311 1.98 34.73 21.53
N TYR A 312 1.23 34.34 20.49
CA TYR A 312 1.82 33.86 19.24
C TYR A 312 1.49 34.87 18.16
N ASP A 313 2.51 35.61 17.71
CA ASP A 313 2.35 36.40 16.50
C ASP A 313 2.15 35.46 15.28
N GLY A 314 1.54 36.00 14.22
CA GLY A 314 1.45 35.29 12.95
C GLY A 314 2.80 35.22 12.22
N LEU A 315 3.89 35.71 12.80
CA LEU A 315 5.15 35.92 12.08
C LEU A 315 5.90 34.60 11.91
N TYR A 316 6.14 34.22 10.66
CA TYR A 316 7.07 33.16 10.32
C TYR A 316 8.50 33.71 10.38
N GLY A 317 9.15 33.55 11.54
CA GLY A 317 10.51 33.99 11.81
C GLY A 317 11.49 32.83 12.04
N ASP A 318 12.76 33.18 12.26
CA ASP A 318 13.87 32.22 12.45
C ASP A 318 13.60 31.20 13.55
N THR A 319 12.99 31.62 14.65
CA THR A 319 12.68 30.73 15.78
C THR A 319 11.73 29.61 15.38
N LEU A 320 10.69 29.95 14.63
CA LEU A 320 9.71 28.95 14.18
C LEU A 320 10.34 28.02 13.14
N GLU A 321 11.14 28.56 12.22
CA GLU A 321 11.85 27.78 11.22
C GLU A 321 12.83 26.78 11.86
N ALA A 322 13.64 27.24 12.81
CA ALA A 322 14.57 26.41 13.56
C ALA A 322 13.83 25.34 14.38
N ARG A 323 12.74 25.71 15.07
CA ARG A 323 11.95 24.73 15.84
C ARG A 323 11.35 23.66 14.95
N LEU A 324 10.77 24.04 13.80
CA LEU A 324 10.24 23.09 12.82
C LEU A 324 11.34 22.15 12.33
N ALA A 325 12.54 22.64 12.04
CA ALA A 325 13.68 21.82 11.63
C ALA A 325 14.12 20.82 12.73
N SER A 326 14.24 21.27 13.98
CA SER A 326 14.54 20.39 15.12
C SER A 326 13.45 19.35 15.31
N PHE A 327 12.18 19.75 15.23
CA PHE A 327 11.03 18.86 15.39
C PHE A 327 11.03 17.75 14.33
N ILE A 328 11.35 18.08 13.07
CA ILE A 328 11.50 17.11 11.98
C ILE A 328 12.61 16.10 12.30
N THR A 329 13.73 16.57 12.83
CA THR A 329 14.90 15.76 13.14
C THR A 329 14.63 14.80 14.32
N GLU A 330 14.01 15.32 15.39
CA GLU A 330 13.60 14.57 16.57
C GLU A 330 12.64 13.42 16.19
N ASN A 331 11.62 13.69 15.39
CA ASN A 331 10.62 12.67 15.04
C ASN A 331 11.13 11.66 14.00
N LYS A 332 12.08 12.04 13.14
CA LYS A 332 12.77 11.09 12.25
C LYS A 332 13.63 10.09 13.03
N ALA A 333 14.29 10.54 14.10
CA ALA A 333 15.19 9.71 14.89
C ALA A 333 14.45 8.70 15.78
N GLU A 334 13.25 9.03 16.27
CA GLU A 334 12.56 8.20 17.27
C GLU A 334 11.67 7.09 16.68
N GLY A 335 11.48 7.01 15.36
CA GLY A 335 10.62 5.99 14.73
C GLY A 335 9.15 6.03 15.18
N LYS A 336 8.75 7.05 15.94
CA LYS A 336 7.37 7.25 16.40
C LYS A 336 6.56 7.74 15.21
N GLY A 337 5.65 6.90 14.73
CA GLY A 337 4.72 7.24 13.65
C GLY A 337 3.96 8.54 13.95
N ALA A 338 3.72 9.32 12.90
CA ALA A 338 3.16 10.68 12.86
C ALA A 338 1.75 10.88 13.47
N SER A 339 1.24 9.93 14.26
CA SER A 339 -0.16 9.84 14.70
C SER A 339 -0.54 10.74 15.89
N ASN A 340 0.43 11.40 16.54
CA ASN A 340 0.19 12.35 17.64
C ASN A 340 0.49 13.81 17.27
N ILE A 341 0.88 14.06 16.03
CA ILE A 341 1.35 15.38 15.57
C ILE A 341 0.15 16.14 14.98
N ASN A 342 0.06 17.44 15.24
CA ASN A 342 -0.96 18.29 14.62
C ASN A 342 -0.92 18.10 13.09
N PRO A 343 -2.05 17.79 12.45
CA PRO A 343 -2.11 17.57 11.02
C PRO A 343 -1.54 18.70 10.13
N PHE A 344 -1.65 19.96 10.56
CA PHE A 344 -1.03 21.11 9.89
C PHE A 344 0.49 21.08 10.01
N VAL A 345 1.01 20.69 11.18
CA VAL A 345 2.44 20.49 11.41
C VAL A 345 2.95 19.31 10.58
N ASN A 346 2.18 18.23 10.47
CA ASN A 346 2.46 17.14 9.54
C ASN A 346 2.49 17.64 8.08
N LEU A 347 1.48 18.39 7.62
CA LEU A 347 1.44 18.97 6.27
C LEU A 347 2.65 19.87 5.98
N LEU A 348 3.07 20.70 6.94
CA LEU A 348 4.27 21.53 6.84
C LEU A 348 5.57 20.73 6.83
N ILE A 349 5.68 19.74 7.71
CA ILE A 349 6.83 18.84 7.80
C ILE A 349 7.01 18.06 6.50
N PHE A 350 5.93 17.52 5.94
CA PHE A 350 5.98 16.79 4.69
C PHE A 350 6.25 17.71 3.49
N SER A 351 5.75 18.96 3.50
CA SER A 351 6.10 19.97 2.47
C SER A 351 7.59 20.32 2.43
N LYS A 352 8.29 20.36 3.59
CA LYS A 352 9.73 20.65 3.69
C LYS A 352 10.62 19.41 3.50
N ALA A 353 10.20 18.23 3.95
CA ALA A 353 10.95 16.99 3.77
C ALA A 353 11.09 16.58 2.28
N GLY A 354 10.12 16.93 1.43
CA GLY A 354 10.22 16.71 -0.02
C GLY A 354 11.27 17.56 -0.73
N LYS A 355 11.60 18.76 -0.21
CA LYS A 355 12.63 19.64 -0.80
C LYS A 355 14.05 19.15 -0.52
N THR A 356 14.30 18.50 0.62
CA THR A 356 15.63 18.00 1.01
C THR A 356 16.04 16.71 0.31
N VAL A 357 15.08 15.91 -0.19
CA VAL A 357 15.36 14.67 -0.93
C VAL A 357 15.68 14.95 -2.40
N ASN A 358 15.11 16.00 -2.99
CA ASN A 358 15.36 16.39 -4.38
C ASN A 358 16.63 17.26 -4.57
N SER A 359 17.26 17.74 -3.51
CA SER A 359 18.53 18.47 -3.58
C SER A 359 19.76 17.57 -3.42
N ALA A 360 19.57 16.25 -3.31
CA ALA A 360 20.63 15.25 -3.14
C ALA A 360 20.61 14.15 -4.22
N GLN A 361 19.99 14.41 -5.38
CA GLN A 361 20.06 13.56 -6.57
C GLN A 361 20.68 14.30 -7.74
#